data_AF-A0A956WA06-F1
#
_entry.id   AF-A0A956WA06-F1
#
_cell.length_a   1.000
_cell.length_b   1.000
_cell.length_c   1.000
_cell.angle_alpha   90.00
_cell.angle_beta   90.00
_cell.angle_gamma   90.00
#
_symmetry.space_group_name_H-M   'P 1'
#
loop_
_entity.id
_entity.type
_entity.pdbx_description
1 polymer ?
#
loop_
_entity_poly.entity_id
_entity_poly.type
_entity_poly.pdbx_seq_one_letter_code
_entity_poly.pdbx_strand_id
1 'polypeptide(L)'
;MVETWMPRTATDLAEELGNAVPMETILGYLEAATEHLRSVSAVETFIPVLAERMARERAQALAQAEGLATKDAPEVLFVCVHNAGRSQMAAVLTKAMSGGRVNVRSAGSTPASEINANVVKAIEEEGLDLSQEFPKPLTDEAVRAADVVITMGCGDACPVYPGKRY
;
A
#
# COMPACT_ATOMS: atom_id res chain seq x y z
N MET A 1 -20.54 -11.24 -0.58
CA MET A 1 -21.46 -11.03 0.55
C MET A 1 -20.70 -10.16 1.53
N VAL A 2 -21.21 -8.98 1.87
CA VAL A 2 -20.52 -8.05 2.78
C VAL A 2 -20.34 -8.76 4.13
N GLU A 3 -19.10 -8.93 4.57
CA GLU A 3 -18.81 -9.56 5.86
C GLU A 3 -19.21 -8.63 7.00
N THR A 4 -19.63 -9.20 8.13
CA THR A 4 -20.23 -8.45 9.25
C THR A 4 -19.30 -7.41 9.88
N TRP A 5 -17.99 -7.57 9.73
CA TRP A 5 -16.98 -6.63 10.24
C TRP A 5 -16.79 -5.40 9.33
N MET A 6 -17.03 -5.52 8.02
CA MET A 6 -16.70 -4.48 7.03
C MET A 6 -17.43 -3.14 7.27
N PRO A 7 -18.75 -3.10 7.58
CA PRO A 7 -19.44 -1.83 7.80
C PRO A 7 -18.85 -1.01 8.95
N ARG A 8 -18.50 -1.68 10.05
CA ARG A 8 -17.90 -1.00 11.22
C ARG A 8 -16.51 -0.48 10.87
N THR A 9 -15.66 -1.32 10.28
CA THR A 9 -14.32 -0.92 9.84
C THR A 9 -14.36 0.23 8.85
N ALA A 10 -15.32 0.25 7.93
CA ALA A 10 -15.49 1.35 6.99
C ALA A 10 -15.88 2.66 7.68
N THR A 11 -16.76 2.62 8.70
CA THR A 11 -17.08 3.78 9.53
C THR A 11 -15.83 4.29 10.26
N ASP A 12 -15.11 3.39 10.94
CA ASP A 12 -13.94 3.74 11.73
C ASP A 12 -12.85 4.39 10.85
N LEU A 13 -12.61 3.84 9.64
CA LEU A 13 -11.68 4.41 8.66
C LEU A 13 -12.16 5.75 8.08
N ALA A 14 -13.47 5.91 7.84
CA ALA A 14 -14.01 7.18 7.36
C ALA A 14 -13.80 8.29 8.39
N GLU A 15 -14.07 8.01 9.66
CA GLU A 15 -13.87 8.95 10.77
C GLU A 15 -12.39 9.32 10.95
N GLU A 16 -11.49 8.33 10.90
CA GLU A 16 -10.03 8.56 10.97
C GLU A 16 -9.55 9.51 9.86
N LEU A 17 -10.10 9.38 8.65
CA LEU A 17 -9.76 10.21 7.51
C LEU A 17 -10.56 11.52 7.45
N GLY A 18 -11.20 11.92 8.55
CA GLY A 18 -11.96 13.17 8.64
C GLY A 18 -13.16 13.21 7.69
N ASN A 19 -13.71 12.04 7.34
CA ASN A 19 -14.77 11.86 6.34
C ASN A 19 -14.42 12.40 4.94
N ALA A 20 -13.12 12.49 4.61
CA ALA A 20 -12.67 12.90 3.29
C ALA A 20 -13.04 11.89 2.20
N VAL A 21 -13.08 10.60 2.53
CA VAL A 21 -13.39 9.52 1.57
C VAL A 21 -14.80 8.97 1.86
N PRO A 22 -15.67 8.83 0.85
CA PRO A 22 -17.00 8.25 1.04
C PRO A 22 -16.94 6.82 1.59
N MET A 23 -17.84 6.51 2.53
CA MET A 23 -17.93 5.19 3.15
C MET A 23 -18.13 4.06 2.12
N GLU A 24 -18.91 4.30 1.07
CA GLU A 24 -19.11 3.35 -0.04
C GLU A 24 -17.81 3.00 -0.76
N THR A 25 -16.89 3.97 -0.90
CA THR A 25 -15.59 3.75 -1.52
C THR A 25 -14.70 2.90 -0.60
N ILE A 26 -14.68 3.19 0.70
CA ILE A 26 -13.92 2.40 1.68
C ILE A 26 -14.44 0.97 1.74
N LEU A 27 -15.77 0.77 1.73
CA LEU A 27 -16.37 -0.56 1.65
C LEU A 27 -15.91 -1.32 0.39
N GLY A 28 -15.94 -0.67 -0.78
CA GLY A 28 -15.44 -1.26 -2.01
C GLY A 28 -13.95 -1.64 -1.94
N TYR A 29 -13.13 -0.86 -1.23
CA TYR A 29 -11.72 -1.20 -0.99
C TYR A 29 -11.55 -2.41 -0.06
N LEU A 30 -12.36 -2.52 1.00
CA LEU A 30 -12.36 -3.68 1.90
C LEU A 30 -12.77 -4.96 1.18
N GLU A 31 -13.79 -4.89 0.33
CA GLU A 31 -14.24 -6.02 -0.49
C GLU A 31 -13.15 -6.46 -1.47
N ALA A 32 -12.59 -5.53 -2.24
CA ALA A 32 -11.53 -5.83 -3.20
C ALA A 32 -10.26 -6.37 -2.53
N ALA A 33 -9.86 -5.81 -1.38
CA ALA A 33 -8.71 -6.31 -0.62
C ALA A 33 -8.96 -7.72 -0.08
N THR A 34 -10.17 -7.99 0.41
CA THR A 34 -10.57 -9.32 0.89
C THR A 34 -10.55 -10.36 -0.24
N GLU A 35 -11.10 -10.02 -1.40
CA GLU A 35 -11.08 -10.89 -2.58
C GLU A 35 -9.65 -11.20 -3.02
N HIS A 36 -8.81 -10.17 -3.12
CA HIS A 36 -7.41 -10.34 -3.46
C HIS A 36 -6.70 -11.25 -2.46
N LEU A 37 -6.81 -10.98 -1.16
CA LEU A 37 -6.17 -11.77 -0.11
C LEU A 37 -6.62 -13.23 -0.11
N ARG A 38 -7.92 -13.50 -0.31
CA ARG A 38 -8.43 -14.89 -0.42
C ARG A 38 -7.82 -15.64 -1.60
N SER A 39 -7.41 -14.95 -2.67
CA SER A 39 -6.79 -15.58 -3.83
C SER A 39 -5.31 -15.93 -3.64
N VAL A 40 -4.61 -15.27 -2.72
CA VAL A 40 -3.15 -15.41 -2.54
C VAL A 40 -2.71 -15.88 -1.15
N SER A 41 -3.57 -15.78 -0.14
CA SER A 41 -3.22 -16.07 1.25
C SER A 41 -3.53 -17.52 1.62
N ALA A 42 -2.55 -18.22 2.19
CA ALA A 42 -2.76 -19.57 2.73
C ALA A 42 -3.52 -19.58 4.07
N VAL A 43 -3.56 -18.46 4.79
CA VAL A 43 -4.13 -18.34 6.14
C VAL A 43 -5.26 -17.32 6.15
N GLU A 44 -6.50 -17.78 6.32
CA GLU A 44 -7.68 -16.91 6.27
C GLU A 44 -7.86 -16.02 7.51
N THR A 45 -7.33 -16.46 8.67
CA THR A 45 -7.54 -15.80 9.97
C THR A 45 -7.11 -14.32 9.98
N PHE A 46 -6.10 -13.96 9.20
CA PHE A 46 -5.55 -12.60 9.17
C PHE A 46 -6.14 -11.72 8.06
N ILE A 47 -7.04 -12.25 7.23
CA ILE A 47 -7.60 -11.52 6.09
C ILE A 47 -8.27 -10.21 6.51
N PRO A 48 -9.12 -10.15 7.56
CA PRO A 48 -9.75 -8.89 7.96
C PRO A 48 -8.75 -7.78 8.29
N VAL A 49 -7.67 -8.13 9.00
CA VAL A 49 -6.63 -7.18 9.42
C VAL A 49 -5.84 -6.66 8.22
N LEU A 50 -5.43 -7.56 7.32
CA LEU A 50 -4.70 -7.18 6.11
C LEU A 50 -5.59 -6.40 5.13
N ALA A 51 -6.88 -6.76 5.03
CA ALA A 51 -7.85 -6.07 4.20
C ALA A 51 -8.10 -4.65 4.70
N GLU A 52 -8.28 -4.47 6.02
CA GLU A 52 -8.37 -3.14 6.64
C GLU A 52 -7.13 -2.31 6.31
N ARG A 53 -5.93 -2.88 6.48
CA ARG A 53 -4.69 -2.16 6.21
C ARG A 53 -4.56 -1.75 4.75
N MET A 54 -4.87 -2.64 3.81
CA MET A 54 -4.90 -2.30 2.38
C MET A 54 -5.92 -1.20 2.08
N ALA A 55 -7.13 -1.31 2.61
CA ALA A 55 -8.18 -0.32 2.39
C ALA A 55 -7.79 1.05 2.97
N ARG A 56 -7.16 1.07 4.15
CA ARG A 56 -6.61 2.28 4.78
C ARG A 56 -5.54 2.93 3.90
N GLU A 57 -4.56 2.16 3.43
CA GLU A 57 -3.49 2.68 2.56
C GLU A 57 -4.06 3.27 1.26
N ARG A 58 -5.04 2.59 0.64
CA ARG A 58 -5.73 3.07 -0.57
C ARG A 58 -6.57 4.32 -0.31
N ALA A 59 -7.35 4.35 0.77
CA ALA A 59 -8.18 5.50 1.13
C ALA A 59 -7.33 6.74 1.46
N GLN A 60 -6.21 6.56 2.17
CA GLN A 60 -5.24 7.64 2.40
C GLN A 60 -4.64 8.15 1.09
N ALA A 61 -4.25 7.25 0.18
CA ALA A 61 -3.73 7.64 -1.13
C ALA A 61 -4.78 8.41 -1.96
N LEU A 62 -6.05 7.97 -1.95
CA LEU A 62 -7.13 8.67 -2.61
C LEU A 62 -7.34 10.07 -2.03
N ALA A 63 -7.41 10.20 -0.70
CA ALA A 63 -7.59 11.49 -0.04
C ALA A 63 -6.46 12.47 -0.40
N GLN A 64 -5.21 11.99 -0.46
CA GLN A 64 -4.06 12.80 -0.90
C GLN A 64 -4.12 13.15 -2.39
N ALA A 65 -4.52 12.20 -3.24
CA ALA A 65 -4.60 12.37 -4.69
C ALA A 65 -5.69 13.35 -5.13
N GLU A 66 -6.77 13.46 -4.36
CA GLU A 66 -7.88 14.41 -4.57
C GLU A 66 -7.67 15.75 -3.83
N GLY A 67 -6.54 15.92 -3.12
CA GLY A 67 -6.26 17.13 -2.34
C GLY A 67 -7.18 17.32 -1.13
N LEU A 68 -7.82 16.24 -0.67
CA LEU A 68 -8.73 16.22 0.48
C LEU A 68 -7.99 16.05 1.81
N ALA A 69 -6.75 15.57 1.76
CA ALA A 69 -5.84 15.47 2.90
C ALA A 69 -4.54 16.22 2.62
N THR A 70 -4.04 16.97 3.60
CA THR A 70 -2.72 17.62 3.51
C THR A 70 -1.61 16.57 3.56
N LYS A 71 -0.59 16.73 2.72
CA LYS A 71 0.63 15.93 2.79
C LYS A 71 1.62 16.64 3.73
N ASP A 72 1.93 16.02 4.86
CA ASP A 72 2.91 16.57 5.81
C ASP A 72 4.36 16.33 5.35
N ALA A 73 4.56 15.44 4.38
CA ALA A 73 5.85 15.10 3.78
C ALA A 73 5.67 14.65 2.31
N PRO A 74 6.73 14.71 1.47
CA PRO A 74 6.70 14.17 0.12
C PRO A 74 6.43 12.67 0.10
N GLU A 75 5.71 12.21 -0.93
CA GLU A 75 5.29 10.82 -1.12
C GLU A 75 6.17 10.11 -2.16
N VAL A 76 6.81 9.01 -1.76
CA VAL A 76 7.66 8.18 -2.63
C VAL A 76 7.03 6.80 -2.79
N LEU A 77 6.84 6.36 -4.03
CA LEU A 77 6.29 5.05 -4.37
C LEU A 77 7.35 4.18 -5.07
N PHE A 78 7.65 3.01 -4.51
CA PHE A 78 8.49 1.99 -5.15
C PHE A 78 7.65 0.89 -5.80
N VAL A 79 7.86 0.63 -7.09
CA VAL A 79 7.07 -0.36 -7.84
C VAL A 79 7.98 -1.45 -8.41
N CYS A 80 7.68 -2.71 -8.14
CA CYS A 80 8.30 -3.84 -8.84
C CYS A 80 7.23 -4.83 -9.31
N VAL A 81 7.62 -5.99 -9.83
CA VAL A 81 6.65 -7.00 -10.28
C VAL A 81 5.87 -7.58 -9.10
N HIS A 82 6.56 -8.26 -8.18
CA HIS A 82 5.92 -9.07 -7.14
C HIS A 82 5.65 -8.37 -5.82
N ASN A 83 6.16 -7.16 -5.62
CA ASN A 83 6.15 -6.49 -4.31
C ASN A 83 6.65 -7.35 -3.13
N ALA A 84 7.59 -8.26 -3.41
CA ALA A 84 8.12 -9.23 -2.45
C ALA A 84 9.64 -9.12 -2.27
N GLY A 85 10.29 -8.15 -2.92
CA GLY A 85 11.73 -7.98 -2.83
C GLY A 85 12.17 -6.56 -3.07
N ARG A 86 12.59 -6.23 -4.30
CA ARG A 86 13.14 -4.92 -4.69
C ARG A 86 12.40 -3.72 -4.09
N SER A 87 11.10 -3.62 -4.32
CA SER A 87 10.30 -2.50 -3.83
C SER A 87 10.10 -2.51 -2.30
N GLN A 88 10.09 -3.69 -1.66
CA GLN A 88 9.96 -3.80 -0.20
C GLN A 88 11.25 -3.35 0.49
N MET A 89 12.40 -3.85 0.02
CA MET A 89 13.71 -3.43 0.52
C MET A 89 13.89 -1.91 0.36
N ALA A 90 13.60 -1.39 -0.84
CA ALA A 90 13.74 0.03 -1.12
C ALA A 90 12.83 0.87 -0.21
N ALA A 91 11.59 0.43 0.03
CA ALA A 91 10.65 1.15 0.88
C ALA A 91 11.13 1.21 2.35
N VAL A 92 11.52 0.07 2.93
CA VAL A 92 11.97 0.01 4.33
C VAL A 92 13.28 0.78 4.53
N LEU A 93 14.25 0.63 3.63
CA LEU A 93 15.51 1.38 3.68
C LEU A 93 15.25 2.89 3.58
N THR A 94 14.41 3.32 2.63
CA THR A 94 14.09 4.75 2.47
C THR A 94 13.40 5.29 3.72
N LYS A 95 12.44 4.55 4.28
CA LYS A 95 11.75 4.93 5.51
C LYS A 95 12.74 5.12 6.66
N ALA A 96 13.64 4.16 6.87
CA ALA A 96 14.67 4.23 7.89
C ALA A 96 15.65 5.41 7.69
N MET A 97 16.17 5.57 6.47
CA MET A 97 17.15 6.62 6.14
C MET A 97 16.56 8.03 6.13
N SER A 98 15.27 8.17 5.83
CA SER A 98 14.62 9.47 5.73
C SER A 98 14.42 10.15 7.09
N GLY A 99 14.31 9.37 8.18
CA GLY A 99 13.96 9.88 9.50
C GLY A 99 12.57 10.50 9.55
N GLY A 100 11.62 9.99 8.75
CA GLY A 100 10.24 10.50 8.70
C GLY A 100 10.06 11.75 7.82
N ARG A 101 11.08 12.15 7.06
CA ARG A 101 10.99 13.32 6.14
C ARG A 101 10.30 13.01 4.81
N VAL A 102 10.05 11.74 4.51
CA VAL A 102 9.23 11.32 3.37
C VAL A 102 8.30 10.20 3.80
N ASN A 103 7.12 10.18 3.19
CA ASN A 103 6.20 9.06 3.26
C ASN A 103 6.57 8.07 2.15
N VAL A 104 6.55 6.78 2.48
CA VAL A 104 7.05 5.74 1.59
C VAL A 104 6.02 4.65 1.41
N ARG A 105 5.73 4.31 0.15
CA ARG A 105 4.83 3.24 -0.25
C ARG A 105 5.55 2.27 -1.19
N SER A 106 5.06 1.04 -1.25
CA SER A 106 5.53 0.05 -2.21
C SER A 106 4.36 -0.69 -2.84
N ALA A 107 4.51 -1.13 -4.09
CA ALA A 107 3.47 -1.86 -4.81
C ALA A 107 4.03 -2.86 -5.83
N GLY A 108 3.15 -3.74 -6.32
CA GLY A 108 3.44 -4.82 -7.27
C GLY A 108 2.50 -4.82 -8.46
N SER A 109 3.01 -4.97 -9.68
CA SER A 109 2.14 -5.20 -10.85
C SER A 109 1.48 -6.58 -10.84
N THR A 110 2.14 -7.57 -10.20
CA THR A 110 1.64 -8.94 -10.04
C THR A 110 2.12 -9.45 -8.68
N PRO A 111 1.48 -9.02 -7.57
CA PRO A 111 1.96 -9.32 -6.21
C PRO A 111 2.12 -10.82 -5.95
N ALA A 112 3.18 -11.19 -5.22
CA ALA A 112 3.31 -12.54 -4.68
C ALA A 112 2.42 -12.71 -3.44
N SER A 113 2.33 -13.94 -2.92
CA SER A 113 1.62 -14.23 -1.67
C SER A 113 2.37 -13.77 -0.41
N GLU A 114 3.70 -13.70 -0.47
CA GLU A 114 4.55 -13.38 0.67
C GLU A 114 5.83 -12.63 0.26
N ILE A 115 6.45 -11.96 1.22
CA ILE A 115 7.77 -11.35 1.03
C ILE A 115 8.82 -12.46 0.92
N ASN A 116 9.77 -12.30 0.02
CA ASN A 116 10.86 -13.26 -0.16
C ASN A 116 11.67 -13.41 1.13
N ALA A 117 11.84 -14.64 1.62
CA ALA A 117 12.56 -14.90 2.87
C ALA A 117 14.01 -14.39 2.88
N ASN A 118 14.69 -14.32 1.72
CA ASN A 118 16.04 -13.76 1.64
C ASN A 118 16.03 -12.23 1.81
N VAL A 119 14.95 -11.57 1.39
CA VAL A 119 14.76 -10.13 1.58
C VAL A 119 14.50 -9.82 3.05
N VAL A 120 13.70 -10.64 3.73
CA VAL A 120 13.50 -10.54 5.19
C VAL A 120 14.84 -10.64 5.92
N LYS A 121 15.60 -11.70 5.67
CA LYS A 121 16.93 -11.91 6.28
C LYS A 121 17.89 -10.74 6.02
N ALA A 122 17.98 -10.26 4.78
CA ALA A 122 18.87 -9.16 4.43
C ALA A 122 18.51 -7.84 5.14
N ILE A 123 17.22 -7.59 5.36
CA ILE A 123 16.76 -6.38 6.07
C ILE A 123 16.96 -6.53 7.59
N GLU A 124 16.78 -7.73 8.14
CA GLU A 124 17.09 -8.05 9.54
C GLU A 124 18.59 -7.89 9.86
N GLU A 125 19.48 -8.24 8.92
CA GLU A 125 20.93 -8.03 9.04
C GLU A 125 21.30 -6.55 9.22
N GLU A 126 20.51 -5.65 8.65
CA GLU A 126 20.64 -4.19 8.81
C GLU A 126 19.92 -3.65 10.07
N GLY A 127 19.32 -4.52 10.89
CA GLY A 127 18.58 -4.15 12.10
C GLY A 127 17.22 -3.51 11.83
N LEU A 128 16.64 -3.75 10.65
CA LEU A 128 15.33 -3.24 10.24
C LEU A 128 14.28 -4.36 10.23
N ASP A 129 13.00 -3.96 10.23
CA ASP A 129 11.87 -4.89 10.32
C ASP A 129 10.93 -4.78 9.11
N LEU A 130 10.52 -5.94 8.59
CA LEU A 130 9.54 -6.12 7.52
C LEU A 130 8.26 -6.82 8.00
N SER A 131 8.12 -7.14 9.29
CA SER A 131 6.96 -7.88 9.84
C SER A 131 5.62 -7.23 9.57
N GLN A 132 5.64 -5.90 9.41
CA GLN A 132 4.48 -5.11 9.08
C GLN A 132 4.25 -5.03 7.57
N GLU A 133 5.21 -5.34 6.71
CA GLU A 133 5.03 -5.21 5.27
C GLU A 133 4.45 -6.48 4.65
N PHE A 134 3.74 -6.30 3.54
CA PHE A 134 3.12 -7.40 2.80
C PHE A 134 3.04 -7.03 1.30
N PRO A 135 3.08 -8.02 0.39
CA PRO A 135 2.89 -7.75 -1.04
C PRO A 135 1.50 -7.20 -1.33
N LYS A 136 1.42 -6.10 -2.07
CA LYS A 136 0.16 -5.44 -2.41
C LYS A 136 0.13 -4.93 -3.86
N PRO A 137 -1.05 -4.90 -4.50
CA PRO A 137 -1.18 -4.48 -5.90
C PRO A 137 -0.88 -3.01 -6.10
N LEU A 138 -0.38 -2.66 -7.28
CA LEU A 138 -0.31 -1.29 -7.76
C LEU A 138 -1.72 -0.77 -8.02
N THR A 139 -2.03 0.40 -7.46
CA THR A 139 -3.31 1.07 -7.65
C THR A 139 -3.14 2.47 -8.24
N ASP A 140 -4.16 2.96 -8.94
CA ASP A 140 -4.18 4.28 -9.58
C ASP A 140 -3.94 5.39 -8.55
N GLU A 141 -4.66 5.32 -7.42
CA GLU A 141 -4.57 6.29 -6.34
C GLU A 141 -3.17 6.33 -5.71
N ALA A 142 -2.44 5.21 -5.63
CA ALA A 142 -1.08 5.20 -5.10
C ALA A 142 -0.12 5.98 -6.01
N VAL A 143 -0.25 5.83 -7.33
CA VAL A 143 0.56 6.59 -8.29
C VAL A 143 0.16 8.07 -8.26
N ARG A 144 -1.14 8.38 -8.24
CA ARG A 144 -1.65 9.74 -8.14
C ARG A 144 -1.28 10.45 -6.84
N ALA A 145 -1.15 9.72 -5.73
CA ALA A 145 -0.70 10.28 -4.46
C ALA A 145 0.82 10.53 -4.42
N ALA A 146 1.61 9.78 -5.17
CA ALA A 146 3.07 9.89 -5.16
C ALA A 146 3.57 11.19 -5.82
N ASP A 147 4.63 11.78 -5.26
CA ASP A 147 5.38 12.87 -5.88
C ASP A 147 6.57 12.30 -6.70
N VAL A 148 7.13 11.18 -6.23
CA VAL A 148 8.18 10.42 -6.91
C VAL A 148 7.77 8.95 -7.05
N VAL A 149 7.87 8.40 -8.26
CA VAL A 149 7.55 7.01 -8.57
C VAL A 149 8.80 6.30 -9.10
N ILE A 150 9.28 5.31 -8.37
CA ILE A 150 10.52 4.60 -8.71
C ILE A 150 10.14 3.21 -9.22
N THR A 151 10.27 3.01 -10.53
CA THR A 151 10.00 1.71 -11.16
C THR A 151 11.23 0.81 -11.11
N MET A 152 11.01 -0.45 -10.75
CA MET A 152 12.07 -1.45 -10.53
C MET A 152 11.75 -2.70 -11.37
N GLY A 153 11.57 -2.50 -12.68
CA GLY A 153 11.36 -3.59 -13.64
C GLY A 153 9.93 -4.15 -13.69
N CYS A 154 8.92 -3.33 -13.38
CA CYS A 154 7.50 -3.66 -13.62
C CYS A 154 7.04 -3.39 -15.06
N GLY A 155 7.93 -2.89 -15.93
CA GLY A 155 7.59 -2.51 -17.31
C GLY A 155 6.55 -1.38 -17.35
N ASP A 156 5.70 -1.40 -18.39
CA ASP A 156 4.69 -0.37 -18.66
C ASP A 156 3.42 -0.51 -17.79
N ALA A 157 3.49 -1.30 -16.70
CA ALA A 157 2.37 -1.47 -15.77
C ALA A 157 2.06 -0.20 -14.96
N CYS A 158 3.00 0.75 -14.89
CA CYS A 158 2.83 1.98 -14.13
C CYS A 158 2.29 3.11 -15.02
N PRO A 159 1.08 3.66 -14.75
CA PRO A 159 0.58 4.81 -15.49
C PRO A 159 1.45 6.05 -15.24
N VAL A 160 1.62 6.86 -16.29
CA VAL A 160 2.39 8.10 -16.24
C VAL A 160 1.44 9.30 -16.09
N TYR A 161 1.52 9.99 -14.95
CA TYR A 161 0.79 11.25 -14.73
C TYR A 161 1.72 12.45 -14.86
N PRO A 162 1.25 13.57 -15.42
CA PRO A 162 1.99 14.82 -15.43
C PRO A 162 2.22 15.33 -14.00
N GLY A 163 3.30 16.10 -13.80
CA GLY A 163 3.62 16.71 -12.51
C GLY A 163 4.26 15.78 -11.48
N LYS A 164 4.64 14.56 -11.88
CA LYS A 164 5.35 13.59 -11.05
C LYS A 164 6.75 13.32 -11.59
N ARG A 165 7.64 12.89 -10.70
CA ARG A 165 8.98 12.43 -11.09
C ARG A 165 8.99 10.91 -11.19
N TYR A 166 9.43 10.39 -12.34
CA TYR A 166 9.66 8.97 -12.59
C TYR A 166 11.16 8.68 -12.73
#